data_AF-A0AA49GEZ4-F1
#
_entry.id   AF-A0AA49GEZ4-F1
#
_cell.length_a   1.000
_cell.length_b   1.000
_cell.length_c   1.000
_cell.angle_alpha   90.00
_cell.angle_beta   90.00
_cell.angle_gamma   90.00
#
_symmetry.space_group_name_H-M   'P 1'
#
loop_
_entity.id
_entity.type
_entity.pdbx_description
1 polymer ?
#
loop_
_entity_poly.entity_id
_entity_poly.type
_entity_poly.pdbx_seq_one_letter_code
_entity_poly.pdbx_strand_id
1 'polypeptide(L)'
;MDLSKNAIVDLLNHTIKESRDVSWKMGAGYHNGTDVSIYEVLIYEIKNNKTIGRFAFNGKSGELINQRIVGYRQKAADNIIDALLDVSNYLKSKFLN
;
A
#
# COMPACT_ATOMS: atom_id res chain seq x y z
N MET A 1 9.34 0.62 -15.43
CA MET A 1 8.75 1.95 -15.20
C MET A 1 9.37 2.47 -13.92
N ASP A 2 10.15 3.55 -13.96
CA ASP A 2 10.65 4.18 -12.72
C ASP A 2 9.48 4.88 -12.04
N LEU A 3 8.85 4.19 -11.09
CA LEU A 3 7.79 4.75 -10.27
C LEU A 3 8.42 5.71 -9.28
N SER A 4 8.28 7.00 -9.53
CA SER A 4 8.77 8.00 -8.58
C SER A 4 8.05 7.82 -7.25
N LYS A 5 8.81 7.92 -6.15
CA LYS A 5 8.27 7.85 -4.78
C LYS A 5 7.07 8.78 -4.59
N ASN A 6 7.06 9.94 -5.26
CA ASN A 6 5.96 10.91 -5.22
C ASN A 6 4.66 10.33 -5.80
N ALA A 7 4.71 9.63 -6.94
CA ALA A 7 3.54 9.01 -7.54
C ALA A 7 2.89 7.97 -6.61
N ILE A 8 3.71 7.19 -5.88
CA ILE A 8 3.21 6.21 -4.90
C ILE A 8 2.57 6.92 -3.71
N VAL A 9 3.18 7.98 -3.21
CA VAL A 9 2.62 8.81 -2.13
C VAL A 9 1.27 9.42 -2.56
N ASP A 10 1.18 9.95 -3.77
CA ASP A 10 -0.06 10.52 -4.30
C ASP A 10 -1.17 9.47 -4.44
N LEU A 11 -0.83 8.28 -4.94
CA LEU A 11 -1.75 7.14 -5.01
C LEU A 11 -2.21 6.68 -3.63
N LEU A 12 -1.31 6.61 -2.64
CA LEU A 12 -1.65 6.26 -1.27
C LEU A 12 -2.59 7.28 -0.64
N ASN A 13 -2.28 8.57 -0.80
CA ASN A 13 -3.13 9.67 -0.35
C ASN A 13 -4.52 9.59 -0.99
N HIS A 14 -4.58 9.33 -2.29
CA HIS A 14 -5.84 9.15 -3.00
C HIS A 14 -6.63 7.93 -2.51
N THR A 15 -5.95 6.81 -2.27
CA THR A 15 -6.53 5.53 -1.80
C THR A 15 -7.25 5.69 -0.46
N ILE A 16 -6.69 6.49 0.45
CA ILE A 16 -7.28 6.70 1.78
C ILE A 16 -8.18 7.94 1.89
N LYS A 17 -8.16 8.84 0.90
CA LYS A 17 -8.77 10.19 0.98
C LYS A 17 -10.25 10.16 1.37
N GLU A 18 -10.97 9.13 0.93
CA GLU A 18 -12.41 9.00 1.17
C GLU A 18 -12.74 8.29 2.50
N SER A 19 -11.76 7.65 3.15
CA SER A 19 -11.96 6.94 4.43
C SER A 19 -11.36 7.73 5.59
N ARG A 20 -12.21 8.48 6.32
CA ARG A 20 -11.78 9.32 7.46
C ARG A 20 -11.12 8.54 8.61
N ASP A 21 -11.41 7.25 8.73
CA ASP A 21 -10.93 6.40 9.83
C ASP A 21 -9.70 5.57 9.46
N VAL A 22 -9.15 5.72 8.25
CA VAL A 22 -8.01 4.95 7.75
C VAL A 22 -6.85 5.89 7.42
N SER A 23 -5.64 5.47 7.76
CA SER A 23 -4.41 6.18 7.41
C SER A 23 -3.33 5.21 6.94
N TRP A 24 -2.23 5.75 6.41
CA TRP A 24 -1.09 4.97 5.95
C TRP A 24 0.23 5.58 6.44
N LYS A 25 1.25 4.72 6.56
CA LYS A 25 2.64 5.12 6.73
C LYS A 25 3.54 4.29 5.83
N MET A 26 4.61 4.89 5.32
CA MET A 26 5.60 4.22 4.49
C MET A 26 6.98 4.33 5.11
N GLY A 27 7.69 3.21 5.22
CA GLY A 27 9.07 3.12 5.65
C GLY A 27 9.94 2.42 4.61
N ALA A 28 11.25 2.58 4.71
CA ALA A 28 12.20 1.74 3.97
C ALA A 28 12.55 0.53 4.85
N GLY A 29 12.27 -0.69 4.36
CA GLY A 29 12.43 -1.92 5.11
C GLY A 29 13.86 -2.45 5.09
N TYR A 30 14.50 -2.46 3.92
CA TYR A 30 15.84 -3.06 3.74
C TYR A 30 16.59 -2.39 2.59
N HIS A 31 17.89 -2.15 2.80
CA HIS A 31 18.90 -1.94 1.76
C HIS A 31 19.79 -3.18 1.77
N ASN A 32 19.62 -4.10 0.82
CA ASN A 32 20.32 -5.39 0.81
C ASN A 32 21.76 -5.32 0.23
N GLY A 33 22.48 -4.21 0.42
CA GLY A 33 23.85 -4.03 -0.06
C GLY A 33 24.03 -4.04 -1.60
N THR A 34 22.94 -4.09 -2.37
CA THR A 34 22.94 -4.07 -3.85
C THR A 34 22.05 -2.94 -4.43
N ASP A 35 21.93 -1.82 -3.70
CA ASP A 35 21.19 -0.60 -4.08
C ASP A 35 19.67 -0.74 -4.30
N VAL A 36 19.05 -1.86 -3.92
CA VAL A 36 17.60 -2.00 -4.01
C VAL A 36 16.93 -1.54 -2.72
N SER A 37 16.22 -0.42 -2.79
CA SER A 37 15.32 0.04 -1.73
C SER A 37 14.05 -0.79 -1.74
N ILE A 38 13.76 -1.52 -0.66
CA ILE A 38 12.44 -2.11 -0.45
C ILE A 38 11.63 -1.15 0.41
N TYR A 39 10.47 -0.72 -0.09
CA TYR A 39 9.52 0.07 0.67
C TYR A 39 8.45 -0.81 1.28
N GLU A 40 8.08 -0.46 2.50
CA GLU A 40 6.97 -1.05 3.22
C GLU A 40 5.92 0.00 3.49
N VAL A 41 4.68 -0.29 3.11
CA VAL A 41 3.51 0.53 3.40
C VAL A 41 2.64 -0.21 4.39
N LEU A 42 2.20 0.49 5.42
CA LEU A 42 1.23 -0.01 6.40
C LEU A 42 -0.04 0.85 6.31
N ILE A 43 -1.18 0.19 6.15
CA ILE A 43 -2.51 0.80 6.27
C ILE A 43 -3.07 0.44 7.64
N TYR A 44 -3.60 1.42 8.36
CA TYR A 44 -4.13 1.23 9.70
C TYR A 44 -5.42 2.02 9.95
N GLU A 45 -6.29 1.44 10.77
CA GLU A 45 -7.44 2.15 11.34
C GLU A 45 -6.95 3.11 12.43
N ILE A 46 -7.31 4.39 12.31
CA ILE A 46 -6.86 5.46 13.20
C ILE A 46 -7.40 5.23 14.62
N LYS A 47 -8.72 4.98 14.75
CA LYS A 47 -9.42 4.88 16.04
C LYS A 47 -8.79 3.86 17.00
N ASN A 48 -8.28 2.75 16.47
CA ASN A 48 -7.74 1.64 17.25
C ASN A 48 -6.23 1.44 17.06
N ASN A 49 -5.57 2.30 16.27
CA ASN A 49 -4.18 2.12 15.81
C ASN A 49 -3.90 0.70 15.28
N LYS A 50 -4.89 0.11 14.62
CA LYS A 50 -4.85 -1.30 14.21
C LYS A 50 -4.36 -1.38 12.77
N THR A 51 -3.27 -2.10 12.52
CA THR A 51 -2.84 -2.39 11.15
C THR A 51 -3.86 -3.29 10.47
N ILE A 52 -4.43 -2.82 9.37
CA ILE A 52 -5.39 -3.55 8.53
C ILE A 52 -4.81 -3.93 7.18
N GLY A 53 -3.64 -3.38 6.83
CA GLY A 53 -2.98 -3.67 5.56
C GLY A 53 -1.47 -3.49 5.61
N ARG A 54 -0.76 -4.27 4.80
CA ARG A 54 0.67 -4.15 4.54
C ARG A 54 0.98 -4.42 3.08
N PHE A 55 1.90 -3.65 2.51
CA PHE A 55 2.52 -3.91 1.22
C PHE A 55 4.02 -3.82 1.36
N ALA A 56 4.75 -4.68 0.66
CA ALA A 56 6.18 -4.54 0.44
C ALA A 56 6.43 -4.56 -1.06
N PHE A 57 7.24 -3.62 -1.55
CA PHE A 57 7.53 -3.52 -2.98
C PHE A 57 8.95 -3.02 -3.23
N ASN A 58 9.48 -3.35 -4.39
CA ASN A 58 10.75 -2.84 -4.87
C ASN A 58 10.60 -1.36 -5.27
N GLY A 59 11.35 -0.48 -4.62
CA GLY A 59 11.26 0.97 -4.83
C GLY A 59 11.75 1.46 -6.19
N LYS A 60 12.51 0.64 -6.92
CA LYS A 60 12.95 0.94 -8.29
C LYS A 60 11.95 0.42 -9.32
N SER A 61 11.58 -0.86 -9.24
CA SER A 61 10.73 -1.50 -10.26
C SER A 61 9.23 -1.33 -10.00
N GLY A 62 8.82 -1.03 -8.76
CA GLY A 62 7.42 -1.04 -8.33
C GLY A 62 6.83 -2.46 -8.17
N GLU A 63 7.64 -3.49 -8.37
CA GLU A 63 7.24 -4.89 -8.25
C GLU A 63 6.80 -5.22 -6.83
N LEU A 64 5.65 -5.89 -6.71
CA LEU A 64 5.08 -6.25 -5.43
C LEU A 64 5.81 -7.49 -4.88
N ILE A 65 6.38 -7.35 -3.69
CA ILE A 65 7.05 -8.44 -2.97
C ILE A 65 6.04 -9.14 -2.06
N ASN A 66 5.16 -8.36 -1.43
CA ASN A 66 4.14 -8.88 -0.53
C ASN A 66 2.95 -7.92 -0.44
N GLN A 67 1.76 -8.47 -0.28
CA GLN A 67 0.55 -7.74 0.05
C GLN A 67 -0.27 -8.55 1.04
N ARG A 68 -0.85 -7.87 2.01
CA ARG A 68 -1.84 -8.45 2.91
C ARG A 68 -2.81 -7.40 3.40
N ILE A 69 -4.10 -7.63 3.20
CA ILE A 69 -5.18 -6.79 3.72
C ILE A 69 -6.19 -7.64 4.48
N VAL A 70 -6.58 -7.19 5.67
CA VAL A 70 -7.53 -7.90 6.54
C VAL A 70 -8.92 -7.94 5.89
N GLY A 71 -9.42 -9.16 5.68
CA GLY A 71 -10.76 -9.41 5.11
C GLY A 71 -10.85 -9.27 3.59
N TYR A 72 -9.75 -8.98 2.89
CA TYR A 72 -9.70 -8.94 1.43
C TYR A 72 -9.04 -10.21 0.90
N ARG A 73 -9.79 -11.00 0.11
CA ARG A 73 -9.25 -12.12 -0.65
C ARG A 73 -8.56 -11.55 -1.89
N GLN A 74 -7.27 -11.31 -1.75
CA GLN A 74 -6.47 -10.60 -2.74
C GLN A 74 -6.41 -11.37 -4.07
N LYS A 75 -6.51 -10.62 -5.18
CA LYS A 75 -6.05 -11.10 -6.48
C LYS A 75 -4.51 -10.99 -6.52
N ALA A 76 -3.88 -11.78 -7.38
CA ALA A 76 -2.45 -11.62 -7.64
C ALA A 76 -2.26 -10.27 -8.36
N ALA A 77 -1.61 -9.32 -7.69
CA ALA A 77 -1.17 -8.07 -8.26
C ALA A 77 0.34 -8.12 -8.44
N ASP A 78 0.82 -7.83 -9.64
CA ASP A 78 2.26 -7.91 -9.96
C ASP A 78 3.01 -6.64 -9.53
N ASN A 79 2.31 -5.50 -9.43
CA ASN A 79 2.88 -4.20 -9.09
C ASN A 79 2.08 -3.45 -8.03
N ILE A 80 2.75 -2.50 -7.39
CA ILE A 80 2.16 -1.70 -6.30
C ILE A 80 0.96 -0.85 -6.74
N ILE A 81 0.89 -0.39 -7.99
CA ILE A 81 -0.23 0.43 -8.46
C ILE A 81 -1.51 -0.42 -8.48
N ASP A 82 -1.47 -1.58 -9.12
CA ASP A 82 -2.61 -2.50 -9.20
C ASP A 82 -3.05 -2.93 -7.79
N ALA A 83 -2.08 -3.24 -6.92
CA ALA A 83 -2.35 -3.57 -5.53
C ALA A 83 -3.07 -2.43 -4.79
N LEU A 84 -2.66 -1.17 -5.01
CA LEU A 84 -3.31 0.00 -4.39
C LEU A 84 -4.70 0.27 -4.97
N LEU A 85 -4.91 0.10 -6.28
CA LEU A 85 -6.21 0.27 -6.91
C LEU A 85 -7.22 -0.77 -6.41
N ASP A 86 -6.81 -2.04 -6.32
CA ASP A 86 -7.62 -3.12 -5.75
C ASP A 86 -8.03 -2.82 -4.31
N VAL A 87 -7.08 -2.34 -3.51
CA VAL A 87 -7.33 -2.02 -2.10
C VAL A 87 -8.18 -0.78 -1.94
N SER A 88 -7.99 0.24 -2.78
CA SER A 88 -8.88 1.40 -2.85
C SER A 88 -10.32 0.97 -3.09
N ASN A 89 -10.55 0.12 -4.09
CA ASN A 89 -11.88 -0.40 -4.40
C ASN A 89 -12.48 -1.21 -3.25
N TYR A 90 -11.68 -2.07 -2.61
CA TYR A 90 -12.12 -2.84 -1.44
C TYR A 90 -12.46 -1.93 -0.25
N LEU A 91 -11.60 -0.96 0.09
CA LEU A 91 -11.83 -0.04 1.20
C LEU A 91 -13.08 0.80 0.98
N LYS A 92 -13.30 1.31 -0.24
CA LYS A 92 -14.54 1.99 -0.62
C LYS A 92 -15.75 1.09 -0.37
N SER A 93 -15.73 -0.16 -0.84
CA SER A 93 -16.85 -1.09 -0.64
C SER A 93 -17.14 -1.42 0.83
N LYS A 94 -16.11 -1.34 1.70
CA LYS A 94 -16.20 -1.73 3.11
C LYS A 94 -16.55 -0.58 4.05
N PHE A 95 -16.08 0.63 3.75
CA PHE A 95 -16.18 1.80 4.64
C PHE A 95 -17.09 2.92 4.12
N LEU A 96 -17.53 2.86 2.85
CA LEU A 96 -18.44 3.86 2.26
C LEU A 96 -19.83 3.29 1.93
N ASN A 97 -20.17 2.11 2.45
CA ASN A 97 -21.53 1.58 2.51
C ASN A 97 -22.13 1.78 3.90
#